data_AF-A0A0R1QE67-F1
#
_entry.id   AF-A0A0R1QE67-F1
#
_cell.length_a   1.000
_cell.length_b   1.000
_cell.length_c   1.000
_cell.angle_alpha   90.00
_cell.angle_beta   90.00
_cell.angle_gamma   90.00
#
_symmetry.space_group_name_H-M   'P 1'
#
loop_
_entity.id
_entity.type
_entity.pdbx_description
1 polymer ?
#
loop_
_entity_poly.entity_id
_entity_poly.type
_entity_poly.pdbx_seq_one_letter_code
_entity_poly.pdbx_strand_id
1 'polypeptide(L)'
;MNPKHPGQDSYGDFFVQYQGEAASAVQKRVSDTLTKVMQQADDGQNVLAVSHGGAIHMFLLKWMDPEVKREKVHLGNCAVVKLTFADDKFHFEKVIDALNN
;
A
#
# COMPACT_ATOMS: atom_id res chain seq x y z
N MET A 1 6.87 17.49 10.03
CA MET A 1 6.23 16.24 10.50
C MET A 1 4.82 16.18 9.93
N ASN A 2 4.32 14.97 9.67
CA ASN A 2 2.94 14.78 9.21
C ASN A 2 1.93 15.11 10.32
N PRO A 3 0.75 15.64 9.98
CA PRO A 3 -0.28 15.98 10.96
C PRO A 3 -0.79 14.72 11.66
N LYS A 4 -1.03 14.81 12.97
CA LYS A 4 -1.56 13.67 13.73
C LYS A 4 -3.09 13.63 13.59
N HIS A 5 -3.62 12.48 13.19
CA HIS A 5 -5.07 12.24 13.09
C HIS A 5 -5.45 11.00 13.92
N PRO A 6 -5.72 11.15 15.22
CA PRO A 6 -6.08 10.01 16.08
C PRO A 6 -7.36 9.33 15.58
N GLY A 7 -7.32 8.00 15.46
CA GLY A 7 -8.49 7.20 15.08
C GLY A 7 -8.82 7.20 13.58
N GLN A 8 -7.97 7.78 12.73
CA GLN A 8 -8.10 7.70 11.28
C GLN A 8 -6.95 6.91 10.66
N ASP A 9 -7.28 6.08 9.67
CA ASP A 9 -6.30 5.28 8.94
C ASP A 9 -5.64 6.06 7.80
N SER A 10 -6.13 7.26 7.44
CA SER A 10 -5.55 8.09 6.37
C SER A 10 -5.72 9.58 6.64
N TYR A 11 -5.08 10.40 5.81
CA TYR A 11 -5.21 11.87 5.85
C TYR A 11 -6.47 12.41 5.18
N GLY A 12 -7.31 11.55 4.58
CA GLY A 12 -8.50 11.98 3.84
C GLY A 12 -8.21 13.10 2.84
N ASP A 13 -8.95 14.20 2.94
CA ASP A 13 -8.81 15.38 2.08
C ASP A 13 -7.95 16.49 2.72
N PHE A 14 -7.30 16.22 3.86
CA PHE A 14 -6.57 17.24 4.63
C PHE A 14 -5.60 18.07 3.78
N PHE A 15 -4.90 17.43 2.84
CA PHE A 15 -3.90 18.10 2.00
C PHE A 15 -4.47 18.84 0.79
N VAL A 16 -5.74 18.63 0.43
CA VAL A 16 -6.36 19.25 -0.76
C VAL A 16 -6.36 20.78 -0.67
N GLN A 17 -6.61 21.32 0.53
CA GLN A 17 -6.58 22.78 0.78
C GLN A 17 -5.18 23.40 0.57
N TYR A 18 -4.14 22.58 0.59
CA TYR A 18 -2.76 22.97 0.34
C TYR A 18 -2.29 22.57 -1.07
N GLN A 19 -3.24 22.36 -2.00
CA GLN A 19 -2.99 21.88 -3.37
C GLN A 19 -2.32 20.49 -3.44
N GLY A 20 -2.42 19.71 -2.36
CA GLY A 20 -2.00 18.32 -2.31
C GLY A 20 -3.07 17.36 -2.85
N GLU A 21 -2.71 16.08 -2.92
CA GLU A 21 -3.59 15.00 -3.39
C GLU A 21 -4.47 14.47 -2.23
N ALA A 22 -5.74 14.17 -2.51
CA ALA A 22 -6.60 13.45 -1.57
C ALA A 22 -6.11 12.00 -1.37
N ALA A 23 -6.26 11.45 -0.17
CA ALA A 23 -5.84 10.08 0.13
C ALA A 23 -6.50 9.05 -0.81
N SER A 24 -7.77 9.25 -1.15
CA SER A 24 -8.53 8.42 -2.10
C SER A 24 -7.95 8.46 -3.52
N ALA A 25 -7.49 9.63 -3.97
CA ALA A 25 -6.84 9.79 -5.28
C ALA A 25 -5.49 9.07 -5.32
N VAL A 26 -4.66 9.20 -4.27
CA VAL A 26 -3.41 8.42 -4.12
C VAL A 26 -3.71 6.92 -4.18
N GLN A 27 -4.65 6.44 -3.37
CA GLN A 27 -5.04 5.02 -3.31
C GLN A 27 -5.46 4.50 -4.69
N LYS A 28 -6.34 5.24 -5.39
CA LYS A 28 -6.82 4.87 -6.72
C LYS A 28 -5.66 4.79 -7.71
N ARG A 29 -4.87 5.86 -7.82
CA ARG A 29 -3.76 5.95 -8.78
C ARG A 29 -2.74 4.84 -8.57
N VAL A 30 -2.35 4.58 -7.32
CA VAL A 30 -1.37 3.53 -7.01
C VAL A 30 -1.95 2.15 -7.30
N SER A 31 -3.20 1.90 -6.91
CA SER A 31 -3.85 0.60 -7.15
C SER A 31 -4.03 0.30 -8.63
N ASP A 32 -4.49 1.28 -9.41
CA ASP A 32 -4.71 1.12 -10.84
C ASP A 32 -3.37 0.87 -11.56
N THR A 33 -2.32 1.60 -11.19
CA THR A 33 -0.98 1.39 -11.77
C THR A 33 -0.43 0.00 -11.44
N LEU A 34 -0.47 -0.43 -10.18
CA LEU A 34 0.04 -1.75 -9.81
C LEU A 34 -0.78 -2.89 -10.40
N THR A 35 -2.11 -2.74 -10.50
CA THR A 35 -2.97 -3.72 -11.17
C THR A 35 -2.57 -3.87 -12.64
N LYS A 36 -2.37 -2.76 -13.37
CA LYS A 36 -1.91 -2.79 -14.76
C LYS A 36 -0.54 -3.45 -14.90
N VAL A 37 0.39 -3.17 -13.99
CA VAL A 37 1.72 -3.80 -14.00
C VAL A 37 1.59 -5.31 -13.82
N MET A 38 0.76 -5.77 -12.88
CA MET A 38 0.57 -7.21 -12.65
C MET A 38 -0.15 -7.90 -13.81
N GLN A 39 -1.12 -7.23 -14.45
CA GLN A 39 -1.80 -7.74 -15.65
C GLN A 39 -0.88 -7.86 -16.88
N GLN A 40 0.26 -7.17 -16.88
CA GLN A 40 1.26 -7.21 -17.95
C GLN A 40 2.41 -8.17 -17.65
N ALA A 41 2.52 -8.67 -16.41
CA ALA A 41 3.53 -9.64 -16.03
C ALA A 41 3.11 -11.05 -16.47
N ASP A 42 4.09 -11.88 -16.84
CA ASP A 42 3.82 -13.28 -17.17
C ASP A 42 3.44 -14.08 -15.91
N ASP A 43 2.59 -15.10 -16.08
CA ASP A 43 2.20 -15.99 -14.98
C ASP A 43 3.44 -16.62 -14.31
N GLY A 44 3.53 -16.47 -12.99
CA GLY A 44 4.66 -16.95 -12.19
C GLY A 44 5.86 -15.99 -12.12
N GLN A 45 5.82 -14.84 -12.81
CA GLN A 45 6.84 -13.80 -12.67
C GLN A 45 6.66 -13.03 -11.36
N ASN A 46 7.78 -12.70 -10.72
CA ASN A 46 7.80 -11.78 -9.58
C ASN A 46 8.07 -10.34 -10.04
N VAL A 47 7.29 -9.40 -9.51
CA VAL A 47 7.47 -7.95 -9.73
C VAL A 47 7.90 -7.28 -8.42
N LEU A 48 8.96 -6.47 -8.48
CA LEU A 48 9.36 -5.60 -7.37
C LEU A 48 8.92 -4.16 -7.67
N ALA A 49 8.04 -3.62 -6.83
CA ALA A 49 7.64 -2.22 -6.88
C ALA A 49 8.25 -1.46 -5.70
N VAL A 50 8.95 -0.35 -5.99
CA VAL A 50 9.52 0.54 -4.97
C VAL A 50 8.68 1.82 -4.90
N SER A 51 8.27 2.19 -3.69
CA SER A 51 7.43 3.37 -3.45
C SER A 51 7.67 3.96 -2.06
N HIS A 52 6.90 4.99 -1.70
CA HIS A 52 6.99 5.67 -0.41
C HIS A 52 5.92 5.17 0.56
N GLY A 53 6.21 5.26 1.87
CA GLY A 53 5.35 4.72 2.92
C GLY A 53 3.89 5.16 2.86
N GLY A 54 3.62 6.45 2.57
CA GLY A 54 2.24 6.93 2.44
C GLY A 54 1.47 6.30 1.27
N ALA A 55 2.13 6.11 0.12
CA ALA A 55 1.52 5.48 -1.05
C ALA A 55 1.30 3.98 -0.83
N ILE A 56 2.29 3.30 -0.24
CA ILE A 56 2.20 1.87 0.14
C ILE A 56 1.05 1.68 1.13
N HIS A 57 0.96 2.52 2.17
CA HIS A 57 -0.11 2.47 3.16
C HIS A 57 -1.49 2.62 2.51
N MET A 58 -1.66 3.61 1.64
CA MET A 58 -2.94 3.79 0.94
C MET A 58 -3.30 2.60 0.05
N PHE A 59 -2.33 2.00 -0.64
CA PHE A 59 -2.54 0.77 -1.42
C PHE A 59 -2.96 -0.40 -0.53
N LEU A 60 -2.26 -0.63 0.57
CA LEU A 60 -2.57 -1.68 1.53
C LEU A 60 -3.94 -1.48 2.21
N LEU A 61 -4.35 -0.23 2.44
CA LEU A 61 -5.72 0.07 2.90
C LEU A 61 -6.80 -0.40 1.93
N LYS A 62 -6.53 -0.50 0.63
CA LYS A 62 -7.48 -1.05 -0.34
C LYS A 62 -7.52 -2.57 -0.31
N TRP A 63 -6.35 -3.21 -0.23
CA TRP A 63 -6.20 -4.64 -0.55
C TRP A 63 -6.03 -5.56 0.65
N MET A 64 -5.62 -5.04 1.83
CA MET A 64 -5.49 -5.88 3.01
C MET A 64 -6.83 -6.15 3.67
N ASP A 65 -7.00 -7.37 4.16
CA ASP A 65 -8.15 -7.73 4.98
C ASP A 65 -8.20 -6.87 6.26
N PRO A 66 -9.40 -6.52 6.73
CA PRO A 66 -9.57 -5.76 7.97
C PRO A 66 -8.87 -6.40 9.17
N GLU A 67 -8.75 -7.73 9.21
CA GLU A 67 -8.10 -8.45 10.31
C GLU A 67 -6.59 -8.21 10.34
N VAL A 68 -5.94 -8.31 9.19
CA VAL A 68 -4.49 -8.05 9.06
C VAL A 68 -4.18 -6.56 9.31
N LYS A 69 -5.10 -5.65 8.97
CA LYS A 69 -4.98 -4.23 9.34
C LYS A 69 -5.00 -4.02 10.85
N ARG A 70 -5.81 -4.78 11.60
CA ARG A 70 -5.90 -4.67 13.08
C ARG A 70 -4.61 -5.11 13.77
N GLU A 71 -3.85 -6.02 13.17
CA GLU A 71 -2.53 -6.41 13.65
C GLU A 71 -1.45 -5.32 13.45
N LYS A 72 -1.81 -4.17 12.85
CA LYS A 72 -0.96 -2.98 12.69
C LYS A 72 0.42 -3.32 12.13
N VAL A 73 0.42 -3.90 10.94
CA VAL A 73 1.64 -4.08 10.15
C VAL A 73 2.44 -2.76 10.13
N HIS A 74 3.55 -2.74 10.89
CA HIS A 74 4.44 -1.59 10.95
C HIS A 74 5.45 -1.68 9.81
N LEU A 75 5.38 -0.72 8.89
CA LEU A 75 6.32 -0.62 7.78
C LEU A 75 7.38 0.44 8.12
N GLY A 76 8.53 -0.02 8.61
CA GLY A 76 9.73 0.79 8.71
C GLY A 76 10.36 1.05 7.34
N ASN A 77 11.41 1.88 7.32
CA ASN A 77 12.22 2.03 6.11
C ASN A 77 12.80 0.67 5.68
N CYS A 78 12.83 0.43 4.37
CA CYS A 78 13.30 -0.82 3.77
C CYS A 78 12.49 -2.08 4.12
N ALA A 79 11.33 -1.94 4.78
CA ALA A 79 10.40 -3.06 4.94
C ALA A 79 9.83 -3.47 3.57
N VAL A 80 9.70 -4.78 3.35
CA VAL A 80 9.14 -5.34 2.11
C VAL A 80 7.81 -6.03 2.43
N VAL A 81 6.77 -5.73 1.66
CA VAL A 81 5.48 -6.41 1.77
C VAL A 81 5.35 -7.37 0.58
N LYS A 82 5.18 -8.66 0.87
CA LYS A 82 4.93 -9.67 -0.14
C LYS A 82 3.43 -9.86 -0.30
N LEU A 83 2.97 -9.74 -1.54
CA LEU A 83 1.59 -9.98 -1.95
C LEU A 83 1.56 -10.97 -3.12
N THR A 84 0.46 -11.70 -3.25
CA THR A 84 0.11 -12.43 -4.48
C THR A 84 -0.96 -11.67 -5.26
N PHE A 85 -1.04 -11.95 -6.56
CA PHE A 85 -2.02 -11.36 -7.46
C PHE A 85 -2.74 -12.46 -8.23
N ALA A 86 -4.06 -12.53 -8.11
CA ALA A 86 -4.93 -13.45 -8.82
C ALA A 86 -6.33 -12.82 -8.96
N ASP A 87 -7.03 -13.11 -10.06
CA ASP A 87 -8.39 -12.61 -10.31
C ASP A 87 -8.54 -11.08 -10.15
N ASP A 88 -7.57 -10.32 -10.64
CA ASP A 88 -7.47 -8.85 -10.51
C ASP A 88 -7.44 -8.34 -9.06
N LYS A 89 -7.01 -9.19 -8.12
CA LYS A 89 -6.93 -8.87 -6.69
C LYS A 89 -5.56 -9.13 -6.11
N PHE A 90 -5.14 -8.23 -5.24
CA PHE A 90 -3.95 -8.42 -4.42
C PHE A 90 -4.33 -9.09 -3.10
N HIS A 91 -3.53 -10.06 -2.69
CA HIS A 91 -3.67 -10.78 -1.43
C HIS A 91 -2.39 -10.62 -0.61
N PHE A 92 -2.53 -10.22 0.65
CA PHE A 92 -1.40 -10.08 1.55
C PHE A 92 -0.86 -11.47 1.93
N GLU A 93 0.46 -11.65 1.82
CA GLU A 93 1.11 -12.86 2.35
C GLU A 93 1.85 -12.58 3.66
N LYS A 94 2.82 -11.66 3.63
CA LYS A 94 3.68 -11.37 4.78
C LYS A 94 4.46 -10.07 4.61
N VAL A 95 4.97 -9.57 5.73
CA VAL A 95 6.05 -8.57 5.74
C VAL A 95 7.39 -9.28 5.93
N ILE A 96 8.37 -8.84 5.17
CA ILE A 96 9.76 -9.29 5.24
C ILE A 96 10.56 -8.12 5.82
N ASP A 97 11.20 -8.37 6.95
CA ASP A 97 12.18 -7.45 7.51
C ASP A 97 13.52 -7.67 6.81
N ALA A 98 14.02 -6.64 6.13
CA ALA A 98 15.29 -6.72 5.40
C ALA A 98 16.51 -6.80 6.33
N LEU A 99 16.33 -6.58 7.64
CA LEU A 99 17.42 -6.53 8.62
C LEU A 99 17.48 -7.75 9.54
N ASN A 100 16.47 -8.61 9.53
CA ASN A 100 16.40 -9.79 10.39
C ASN A 100 16.08 -11.04 9.55
N ASN A 101 17.13 -11.82 9.24
CA ASN A 101 17.06 -13.14 8.60
C ASN A 101 16.64 -14.22 9.59
#